data_AF-A2XTG6-F1
#
_entry.id   AF-A2XTG6-F1
#
_cell.length_a   1.000
_cell.length_b   1.000
_cell.length_c   1.000
_cell.angle_alpha   90.00
_cell.angle_beta   90.00
_cell.angle_gamma   90.00
#
_symmetry.space_group_name_H-M   'P 1'
#
loop_
_entity.id
_entity.type
_entity.pdbx_description
1 polymer ?
#
loop_
_entity_poly.entity_id
_entity_poly.type
_entity_poly.pdbx_seq_one_letter_code
_entity_poly.pdbx_strand_id
1 'polypeptide(L)'
;MESMSIEEEYISTLHTRSNARFFSRSKQQLSGVEMEAAAAAEQQDAVVVPAELQRMMHRRTSSEIELAMAGYFDASDEASEICRQLLANIKNAQSNYLSMDSFLATIVSDSVAAAATTAPLAAVRSNPFSDAATRSSFRRIHDRYSSILRAIKRSHGKVARKLRVARAVRKASRACLVVACGAAAAASVAVAAHLLLFGLLVGPAAMALCPMALKRKVTNTNAAAAAAVDARPAARRRRRRSTTGSLLRLQEQLDTAAKGTYVLGRDLDTVSHLVARLSDGIERENAMARRCAERVAADDADAVVAGRFFPVQEMANELRRSCSSSRKLAEELEEHVCLCLATIHRARLLVIKEISKQA
;
A
#
# COMPACT_ATOMS: atom_id res chain seq x y z
N MET A 1 -1.21 -12.83 18.86
CA MET A 1 -0.61 -12.74 17.52
C MET A 1 0.08 -11.39 17.41
N GLU A 2 1.41 -11.39 17.39
CA GLU A 2 2.20 -10.17 17.17
C GLU A 2 1.89 -9.61 15.79
N SER A 3 1.60 -8.31 15.70
CA SER A 3 1.39 -7.62 14.43
C SER A 3 2.74 -7.40 13.76
N MET A 4 3.07 -8.20 12.76
CA MET A 4 4.26 -7.99 11.93
C MET A 4 4.12 -6.68 11.14
N SER A 5 5.23 -5.96 10.99
CA SER A 5 5.29 -4.77 10.13
C SER A 5 5.34 -5.14 8.65
N ILE A 6 4.90 -4.26 7.76
CA ILE A 6 4.96 -4.46 6.29
C ILE A 6 6.35 -4.90 5.82
N GLU A 7 7.41 -4.39 6.44
CA GLU A 7 8.79 -4.67 6.07
C GLU A 7 9.22 -6.09 6.47
N GLU A 8 8.99 -6.48 7.74
CA GLU A 8 9.28 -7.84 8.23
C GLU A 8 8.46 -8.88 7.47
N GLU A 9 7.26 -8.48 7.08
CA GLU A 9 6.32 -9.29 6.33
C GLU A 9 6.71 -9.43 4.87
N TYR A 10 7.18 -8.37 4.23
CA TYR A 10 7.78 -8.36 2.89
C TYR A 10 9.04 -9.25 2.84
N ILE A 11 9.92 -9.11 3.83
CA ILE A 11 11.12 -9.94 3.99
C ILE A 11 10.72 -11.40 4.21
N SER A 12 9.69 -11.66 5.02
CA SER A 12 9.16 -13.01 5.24
C SER A 12 8.58 -13.63 3.96
N THR A 13 7.87 -12.86 3.11
CA THR A 13 7.37 -13.34 1.81
C THR A 13 8.47 -13.63 0.81
N LEU A 14 9.58 -12.88 0.84
CA LEU A 14 10.78 -13.20 0.06
C LEU A 14 11.49 -14.46 0.59
N HIS A 15 11.47 -14.69 1.91
CA HIS A 15 12.34 -15.71 2.51
C HIS A 15 11.72 -17.08 2.80
N THR A 16 10.43 -17.29 3.15
CA THR A 16 9.95 -18.68 3.42
C THR A 16 8.42 -18.92 3.44
N ARG A 17 8.03 -20.14 3.02
CA ARG A 17 6.78 -20.89 3.30
C ARG A 17 5.42 -20.34 2.82
N SER A 18 5.20 -19.02 2.75
CA SER A 18 3.91 -18.44 2.32
C SER A 18 3.62 -18.67 0.84
N ASN A 19 4.66 -18.59 0.01
CA ASN A 19 4.59 -18.84 -1.43
C ASN A 19 4.03 -20.24 -1.70
N ALA A 20 4.55 -21.28 -1.04
CA ALA A 20 4.06 -22.64 -1.23
C ALA A 20 2.55 -22.81 -0.94
N ARG A 21 1.99 -22.11 0.05
CA ARG A 21 0.56 -22.17 0.40
C ARG A 21 -0.33 -21.40 -0.58
N PHE A 22 0.12 -20.24 -1.05
CA PHE A 22 -0.55 -19.49 -2.12
C PHE A 22 -0.45 -20.22 -3.47
N PHE A 23 0.69 -20.84 -3.78
CA PHE A 23 0.89 -21.68 -4.96
C PHE A 23 0.04 -22.96 -4.94
N SER A 24 -0.13 -23.61 -3.78
CA SER A 24 -1.02 -24.77 -3.67
C SER A 24 -2.51 -24.40 -3.84
N ARG A 25 -2.94 -23.22 -3.36
CA ARG A 25 -4.32 -22.75 -3.52
C ARG A 25 -4.60 -22.18 -4.92
N SER A 26 -3.69 -21.41 -5.51
CA SER A 26 -3.84 -20.85 -6.86
C SER A 26 -3.85 -21.92 -7.95
N LYS A 27 -3.05 -23.00 -7.82
CA LYS A 27 -3.14 -24.17 -8.71
C LYS A 27 -4.47 -24.95 -8.57
N GLN A 28 -5.10 -24.94 -7.39
CA GLN A 28 -6.40 -25.57 -7.15
C GLN A 28 -7.59 -24.70 -7.60
N GLN A 29 -7.43 -23.37 -7.64
CA GLN A 29 -8.50 -22.40 -7.90
C GLN A 29 -8.37 -21.69 -9.27
N LEU A 30 -7.85 -22.40 -10.27
CA LEU A 30 -7.83 -21.94 -11.66
C LEU A 30 -9.23 -22.08 -12.32
N SER A 31 -10.28 -21.62 -11.65
CA SER A 31 -11.56 -21.28 -12.26
C SER A 31 -11.87 -19.83 -11.88
N GLY A 32 -12.00 -18.97 -12.88
CA GLY A 32 -12.05 -17.50 -12.76
C GLY A 32 -13.28 -16.93 -12.04
N VAL A 33 -13.96 -17.73 -11.22
CA VAL A 33 -15.16 -17.35 -10.46
C VAL A 33 -14.91 -17.49 -8.95
N GLU A 34 -13.91 -18.28 -8.53
CA GLU A 34 -13.69 -18.55 -7.10
C GLU A 34 -12.64 -17.67 -6.43
N MET A 35 -11.87 -16.86 -7.16
CA MET A 35 -11.01 -15.86 -6.50
C MET A 35 -11.85 -14.77 -5.83
N GLU A 36 -13.02 -14.44 -6.41
CA GLU A 36 -14.02 -13.60 -5.75
C GLU A 36 -14.73 -14.36 -4.63
N ALA A 37 -15.01 -15.67 -4.80
CA ALA A 37 -15.70 -16.47 -3.78
C ALA A 37 -14.82 -16.89 -2.58
N ALA A 38 -13.50 -17.02 -2.77
CA ALA A 38 -12.53 -17.33 -1.72
C ALA A 38 -12.04 -16.06 -1.03
N ALA A 39 -11.96 -14.93 -1.76
CA ALA A 39 -11.99 -13.61 -1.14
C ALA A 39 -13.32 -13.42 -0.37
N ALA A 40 -14.44 -13.97 -0.88
CA ALA A 40 -15.74 -13.92 -0.20
C ALA A 40 -15.91 -14.89 0.96
N ALA A 41 -15.14 -15.98 0.99
CA ALA A 41 -15.08 -16.88 2.14
C ALA A 41 -14.29 -16.23 3.30
N GLU A 42 -13.35 -15.32 3.01
CA GLU A 42 -12.83 -14.35 3.99
C GLU A 42 -13.74 -13.10 4.14
N GLN A 43 -14.72 -12.87 3.25
CA GLN A 43 -15.80 -11.89 3.47
C GLN A 43 -16.89 -12.40 4.43
N GLN A 44 -16.78 -13.58 5.05
CA GLN A 44 -17.65 -13.92 6.18
C GLN A 44 -17.29 -13.19 7.47
N ASP A 45 -16.19 -12.43 7.49
CA ASP A 45 -15.96 -11.36 8.47
C ASP A 45 -16.07 -9.98 7.76
N ALA A 46 -17.16 -9.80 7.03
CA ALA A 46 -17.52 -8.54 6.38
C ALA A 46 -17.76 -7.45 7.45
N VAL A 47 -16.71 -6.71 7.80
CA VAL A 47 -16.89 -5.30 8.12
C VAL A 47 -17.18 -4.60 6.80
N VAL A 48 -18.45 -4.66 6.40
CA VAL A 48 -19.08 -3.65 5.54
C VAL A 48 -18.58 -2.31 6.05
N VAL A 49 -17.82 -1.57 5.24
CA VAL A 49 -17.44 -0.19 5.58
C VAL A 49 -18.76 0.55 5.75
N PRO A 50 -19.19 0.88 6.98
CA PRO A 50 -20.47 1.53 7.15
C PRO A 50 -20.30 2.91 6.54
N ALA A 51 -21.32 3.42 5.85
CA ALA A 51 -21.35 4.80 5.35
C ALA A 51 -21.06 5.84 6.46
N GLU A 52 -21.10 5.42 7.73
CA GLU A 52 -20.71 6.16 8.93
C GLU A 52 -19.19 6.33 9.10
N LEU A 53 -18.35 5.39 8.66
CA LEU A 53 -16.88 5.53 8.70
C LEU A 53 -16.40 6.60 7.71
N GLN A 54 -17.02 6.64 6.53
CA GLN A 54 -16.79 7.69 5.52
C GLN A 54 -17.26 9.07 6.01
N ARG A 55 -18.36 9.14 6.78
CA ARG A 55 -18.80 10.37 7.47
C ARG A 55 -17.92 10.77 8.66
N MET A 56 -17.27 9.82 9.34
CA MET A 56 -16.39 10.08 10.48
C MET A 56 -15.01 10.60 10.07
N MET A 57 -14.45 10.12 8.95
CA MET A 57 -13.21 10.66 8.38
C MET A 57 -13.34 12.16 8.08
N HIS A 58 -14.44 12.52 7.40
CA HIS A 58 -14.78 13.90 7.01
C HIS A 58 -14.84 14.92 8.16
N ARG A 59 -14.97 14.47 9.42
CA ARG A 59 -15.08 15.38 10.57
C ARG A 59 -13.75 15.77 11.22
N ARG A 60 -12.61 15.14 10.87
CA ARG A 60 -11.37 15.30 11.66
C ARG A 60 -10.03 15.33 10.91
N THR A 61 -9.97 15.06 9.62
CA THR A 61 -8.70 15.10 8.87
C THR A 61 -8.66 16.24 7.85
N SER A 62 -7.46 16.64 7.42
CA SER A 62 -7.30 17.61 6.32
C SER A 62 -7.72 16.90 5.04
N SER A 63 -8.51 17.54 4.17
CA SER A 63 -8.97 16.98 2.88
C SER A 63 -7.84 16.32 2.06
N GLU A 64 -6.63 16.87 2.14
CA GLU A 64 -5.42 16.33 1.50
C GLU A 64 -5.00 14.93 1.99
N ILE A 65 -5.29 14.58 3.25
CA ILE A 65 -4.91 13.28 3.82
C ILE A 65 -5.91 12.22 3.36
N GLU A 66 -7.21 12.55 3.35
CA GLU A 66 -8.24 11.69 2.77
C GLU A 66 -7.96 11.45 1.29
N LEU A 67 -7.58 12.50 0.56
CA LEU A 67 -7.19 12.39 -0.85
C LEU A 67 -5.96 11.50 -1.06
N ALA A 68 -4.96 11.57 -0.18
CA ALA A 68 -3.79 10.71 -0.26
C ALA A 68 -4.13 9.23 0.00
N MET A 69 -5.03 8.95 0.96
CA MET A 69 -5.47 7.59 1.26
C MET A 69 -6.38 7.02 0.17
N ALA A 70 -7.30 7.82 -0.37
CA ALA A 70 -8.13 7.43 -1.51
C ALA A 70 -7.25 7.11 -2.73
N GLY A 71 -6.29 7.99 -3.03
CA GLY A 71 -5.33 7.76 -4.11
C GLY A 71 -4.52 6.47 -3.95
N TYR A 72 -4.15 6.10 -2.72
CA TYR A 72 -3.50 4.82 -2.43
C TYR A 72 -4.37 3.62 -2.83
N PHE A 73 -5.64 3.59 -2.39
CA PHE A 73 -6.54 2.49 -2.72
C PHE A 73 -6.84 2.44 -4.22
N ASP A 74 -7.11 3.58 -4.86
CA ASP A 74 -7.39 3.66 -6.29
C ASP A 74 -6.18 3.21 -7.14
N ALA A 75 -4.95 3.48 -6.70
CA ALA A 75 -3.76 2.98 -7.39
C ALA A 75 -3.53 1.50 -7.14
N SER A 76 -3.77 1.02 -5.92
CA SER A 76 -3.69 -0.42 -5.62
C SER A 76 -4.71 -1.24 -6.42
N ASP A 77 -5.88 -0.66 -6.70
CA ASP A 77 -6.90 -1.30 -7.51
C ASP A 77 -6.50 -1.37 -8.98
N GLU A 78 -6.02 -0.26 -9.54
CA GLU A 78 -5.46 -0.23 -10.91
C GLU A 78 -4.27 -1.21 -11.07
N ALA A 79 -3.38 -1.27 -10.08
CA ALA A 79 -2.27 -2.23 -10.08
C ALA A 79 -2.77 -3.68 -10.12
N SER A 80 -3.83 -3.99 -9.36
CA SER A 80 -4.45 -5.31 -9.36
C SER A 80 -4.97 -5.68 -10.75
N GLU A 81 -5.56 -4.71 -11.45
CA GLU A 81 -6.10 -4.92 -12.79
C GLU A 81 -4.99 -5.12 -13.83
N ILE A 82 -3.90 -4.36 -13.75
CA ILE A 82 -2.70 -4.62 -14.56
C ILE A 82 -2.20 -6.05 -14.33
N CYS A 83 -2.10 -6.50 -13.08
CA CYS A 83 -1.69 -7.87 -12.78
C CYS A 83 -2.65 -8.93 -13.38
N ARG A 84 -3.97 -8.72 -13.33
CA ARG A 84 -4.93 -9.65 -13.95
C ARG A 84 -4.77 -9.72 -15.46
N GLN A 85 -4.62 -8.57 -16.11
CA GLN A 85 -4.37 -8.53 -17.56
C GLN A 85 -3.07 -9.23 -17.93
N LEU A 86 -2.02 -9.10 -17.11
CA LEU A 86 -0.76 -9.80 -17.31
C LEU A 86 -0.91 -11.31 -17.20
N LEU A 87 -1.67 -11.82 -16.24
CA LEU A 87 -1.95 -13.26 -16.14
C LEU A 87 -2.64 -13.80 -17.40
N ALA A 88 -3.57 -13.04 -17.98
CA ALA A 88 -4.19 -13.40 -19.25
C ALA A 88 -3.16 -13.40 -20.40
N ASN A 89 -2.30 -12.40 -20.47
CA ASN A 89 -1.25 -12.29 -21.48
C ASN A 89 -0.22 -13.44 -21.36
N ILE A 90 0.13 -13.85 -20.14
CA ILE A 90 1.03 -14.99 -19.87
C ILE A 90 0.41 -16.28 -20.39
N LYS A 91 -0.87 -16.55 -20.11
CA LYS A 91 -1.58 -17.72 -20.64
C LYS A 91 -1.62 -17.74 -22.17
N ASN A 92 -1.79 -16.58 -22.79
CA ASN A 92 -1.72 -16.43 -24.24
C ASN A 92 -0.31 -16.73 -24.76
N ALA A 93 0.73 -16.23 -24.10
CA ALA A 93 2.13 -16.51 -24.45
C ALA A 93 2.46 -18.01 -24.32
N GLN A 94 2.04 -18.67 -23.23
CA GLN A 94 2.18 -20.12 -23.06
C GLN A 94 1.48 -20.90 -24.19
N SER A 95 0.27 -20.50 -24.56
CA SER A 95 -0.47 -21.08 -25.69
C SER A 95 0.26 -20.88 -27.02
N ASN A 96 0.90 -19.72 -27.22
CA ASN A 96 1.74 -19.47 -28.39
C ASN A 96 2.95 -20.40 -28.44
N TYR A 97 3.59 -20.69 -27.31
CA TYR A 97 4.70 -21.64 -27.24
C TYR A 97 4.29 -23.08 -27.57
N LEU A 98 3.10 -23.52 -27.17
CA LEU A 98 2.57 -24.83 -27.57
C LEU A 98 2.40 -24.92 -29.09
N SER A 99 1.89 -23.86 -29.71
CA SER A 99 1.79 -23.73 -31.16
C SER A 99 3.17 -23.78 -31.83
N MET A 100 4.16 -23.13 -31.22
CA MET A 100 5.54 -23.13 -31.71
C MET A 100 6.18 -24.52 -31.62
N ASP A 101 5.88 -25.29 -30.57
CA ASP A 101 6.36 -26.68 -30.44
C ASP A 101 5.79 -27.57 -31.55
N SER A 102 4.51 -27.40 -31.90
CA SER A 102 3.90 -28.11 -33.04
C SER A 102 4.57 -27.73 -34.36
N PHE A 103 4.83 -26.44 -34.59
CA PHE A 103 5.56 -25.96 -35.76
C PHE A 103 6.97 -26.57 -35.87
N LEU A 104 7.73 -26.55 -34.78
CA LEU A 104 9.07 -27.12 -34.73
C LEU A 104 9.05 -28.63 -34.98
N ALA A 105 8.02 -29.35 -34.50
CA ALA A 105 7.89 -30.77 -34.78
C ALA A 105 7.68 -31.06 -36.29
N THR A 106 6.91 -30.23 -36.99
CA THR A 106 6.69 -30.37 -38.43
C THR A 106 7.98 -30.15 -39.23
N ILE A 107 8.82 -29.17 -38.85
CA ILE A 107 10.12 -28.94 -39.50
C ILE A 107 11.03 -30.17 -39.37
N VAL A 108 11.02 -30.82 -38.20
CA VAL A 108 11.92 -31.95 -37.91
C VAL A 108 11.46 -33.27 -38.57
N SER A 109 10.18 -33.42 -38.90
CA SER A 109 9.62 -34.66 -39.47
C SER A 109 9.62 -34.72 -41.01
N ASP A 110 10.34 -33.84 -41.71
CA ASP A 110 10.50 -33.82 -43.18
C ASP A 110 9.19 -33.82 -43.99
N SER A 111 8.04 -33.50 -43.40
CA SER A 111 6.76 -33.32 -44.14
C SER A 111 6.64 -31.90 -44.70
N VAL A 112 7.63 -31.52 -45.52
CA VAL A 112 7.87 -30.17 -46.05
C VAL A 112 6.63 -29.57 -46.73
N ALA A 113 5.87 -30.40 -47.45
CA ALA A 113 4.66 -29.99 -48.17
C ALA A 113 3.52 -29.44 -47.26
N ALA A 114 3.42 -29.90 -46.01
CA ALA A 114 2.45 -29.38 -45.04
C ALA A 114 2.97 -28.14 -44.29
N ALA A 115 4.30 -28.08 -44.07
CA ALA A 115 4.96 -26.93 -43.45
C ALA A 115 4.89 -25.68 -44.33
N ALA A 116 5.10 -25.80 -45.64
CA ALA A 116 5.22 -24.65 -46.54
C ALA A 116 3.92 -23.81 -46.70
N THR A 117 2.74 -24.42 -46.58
CA THR A 117 1.45 -23.75 -46.87
C THR A 117 0.69 -23.23 -45.64
N THR A 118 0.95 -23.76 -44.43
CA THR A 118 0.21 -23.36 -43.20
C THR A 118 1.09 -22.89 -42.05
N ALA A 119 2.38 -23.23 -42.05
CA ALA A 119 3.29 -22.91 -40.94
C ALA A 119 3.74 -21.45 -40.81
N PRO A 120 3.95 -20.66 -41.91
CA PRO A 120 4.42 -19.28 -41.78
C PRO A 120 3.44 -18.38 -41.01
N LEU A 121 2.13 -18.66 -41.10
CA LEU A 121 1.08 -17.89 -40.42
C LEU A 121 0.74 -18.46 -39.04
N ALA A 122 0.87 -19.78 -38.83
CA ALA A 122 0.58 -20.41 -37.55
C ALA A 122 1.70 -20.17 -36.50
N ALA A 123 2.97 -20.10 -36.94
CA ALA A 123 4.10 -19.90 -36.05
C ALA A 123 4.26 -18.43 -35.60
N VAL A 124 3.81 -17.47 -36.43
CA VAL A 124 3.93 -16.04 -36.15
C VAL A 124 2.71 -15.58 -35.39
N ARG A 125 2.77 -15.69 -34.07
CA ARG A 125 1.67 -15.25 -33.21
C ARG A 125 1.94 -13.87 -32.65
N SER A 126 0.88 -13.08 -32.52
CA SER A 126 0.98 -11.74 -31.93
C SER A 126 1.56 -11.84 -30.53
N ASN A 127 2.53 -10.98 -30.24
CA ASN A 127 3.09 -10.87 -28.90
C ASN A 127 2.03 -10.20 -27.99
N PRO A 128 1.52 -10.89 -26.95
CA PRO A 128 0.47 -10.36 -26.09
C PRO A 128 0.94 -9.19 -25.21
N PHE A 129 2.24 -8.90 -25.18
CA PHE A 129 2.84 -7.80 -24.41
C PHE A 129 3.25 -6.59 -25.26
N SER A 130 3.24 -6.67 -26.59
CA SER A 130 3.67 -5.56 -27.47
C SER A 130 2.72 -4.36 -27.47
N ASP A 131 1.48 -4.56 -27.00
CA ASP A 131 0.46 -3.53 -26.99
C ASP A 131 0.98 -2.25 -26.31
N ALA A 132 0.81 -1.13 -27.02
CA ALA A 132 1.14 0.19 -26.49
C ALA A 132 0.38 0.45 -25.18
N ALA A 133 -0.81 -0.11 -25.02
CA ALA A 133 -1.57 -0.02 -23.78
C ALA A 133 -0.79 -0.64 -22.60
N THR A 134 -0.21 -1.84 -22.76
CA THR A 134 0.58 -2.52 -21.72
C THR A 134 1.81 -1.72 -21.31
N ARG A 135 2.56 -1.14 -22.26
CA ARG A 135 3.71 -0.28 -21.92
C ARG A 135 3.28 1.02 -21.25
N SER A 136 2.19 1.63 -21.72
CA SER A 136 1.68 2.87 -21.15
C SER A 136 1.09 2.67 -19.74
N SER A 137 0.53 1.50 -19.43
CA SER A 137 -0.05 1.20 -18.13
C SER A 137 1.03 1.10 -17.04
N PHE A 138 2.18 0.46 -17.32
CA PHE A 138 3.32 0.44 -16.40
C PHE A 138 3.86 1.84 -16.11
N ARG A 139 4.01 2.68 -17.14
CA ARG A 139 4.46 4.06 -16.95
C ARG A 139 3.46 4.86 -16.11
N ARG A 140 2.17 4.73 -16.44
CA ARG A 140 1.07 5.40 -15.74
C ARG A 140 1.01 5.00 -14.27
N ILE A 141 1.06 3.70 -13.98
CA ILE A 141 0.97 3.21 -12.60
C ILE A 141 2.20 3.61 -11.79
N HIS A 142 3.40 3.56 -12.37
CA HIS A 142 4.63 4.03 -11.71
C HIS A 142 4.57 5.53 -11.37
N ASP A 143 4.09 6.35 -12.30
CA ASP A 143 3.90 7.79 -12.07
C ASP A 143 2.83 8.05 -10.98
N ARG A 144 1.76 7.25 -10.94
CA ARG A 144 0.75 7.31 -9.88
C ARG A 144 1.35 6.96 -8.52
N TYR A 145 2.06 5.83 -8.38
CA TYR A 145 2.71 5.45 -7.13
C TYR A 145 3.73 6.50 -6.67
N SER A 146 4.52 7.05 -7.59
CA SER A 146 5.46 8.14 -7.31
C SER A 146 4.76 9.42 -6.84
N SER A 147 3.61 9.76 -7.42
CA SER A 147 2.78 10.89 -6.99
C SER A 147 2.18 10.67 -5.61
N ILE A 148 1.60 9.50 -5.37
CA ILE A 148 0.97 9.12 -4.10
C ILE A 148 2.00 9.09 -2.97
N LEU A 149 3.17 8.50 -3.21
CA LEU A 149 4.25 8.46 -2.22
C LEU A 149 4.69 9.87 -1.82
N ARG A 150 4.78 10.81 -2.78
CA ARG A 150 5.05 12.22 -2.49
C ARG A 150 3.91 12.86 -1.69
N ALA A 151 2.65 12.59 -2.03
CA ALA A 151 1.49 13.08 -1.29
C ALA A 151 1.48 12.57 0.16
N ILE A 152 1.69 11.28 0.36
CA ILE A 152 1.78 10.65 1.69
C ILE A 152 2.95 11.23 2.49
N LYS A 153 4.15 11.39 1.90
CA LYS A 153 5.30 12.02 2.57
C LYS A 153 5.02 13.47 2.99
N ARG A 154 4.38 14.26 2.12
CA ARG A 154 3.96 15.64 2.44
C ARG A 154 2.95 15.65 3.60
N SER A 155 1.95 14.79 3.56
CA SER A 155 0.96 14.61 4.63
C SER A 155 1.60 14.20 5.96
N HIS A 156 2.54 13.26 5.93
CA HIS A 156 3.31 12.82 7.09
C HIS A 156 4.10 13.98 7.70
N GLY A 157 4.79 14.78 6.89
CA GLY A 157 5.50 15.99 7.33
C GLY A 157 4.58 17.03 8.00
N LYS A 158 3.37 17.22 7.46
CA LYS A 158 2.35 18.11 8.05
C LYS A 158 1.88 17.59 9.41
N VAL A 159 1.59 16.30 9.52
CA VAL A 159 1.20 15.66 10.80
C VAL A 159 2.31 15.78 11.83
N ALA A 160 3.56 15.50 11.46
CA ALA A 160 4.72 15.65 12.33
C ALA A 160 4.91 17.09 12.82
N ARG A 161 4.68 18.10 11.95
CA ARG A 161 4.71 19.52 12.36
C ARG A 161 3.61 19.84 13.36
N LYS A 162 2.37 19.41 13.11
CA LYS A 162 1.23 19.61 14.04
C LYS A 162 1.50 18.94 15.39
N LEU A 163 2.10 17.75 15.39
CA LEU A 163 2.45 17.03 16.59
C LEU A 163 3.53 17.76 17.40
N ARG A 164 4.58 18.30 16.75
CA ARG A 164 5.60 19.15 17.38
C ARG A 164 4.98 20.38 18.04
N VAL A 165 4.11 21.11 17.34
CA VAL A 165 3.40 22.27 17.89
C VAL A 165 2.54 21.88 19.09
N ALA A 166 1.76 20.80 18.98
CA ALA A 166 0.90 20.32 20.06
C ALA A 166 1.70 19.91 21.32
N ARG A 167 2.93 19.40 21.16
CA ARG A 167 3.85 19.09 22.26
C ARG A 167 4.44 20.36 22.88
N ALA A 168 4.89 21.31 22.06
CA ALA A 168 5.44 22.59 22.50
C ALA A 168 4.42 23.40 23.32
N VAL A 169 3.19 23.50 22.82
CA VAL A 169 2.10 24.21 23.53
C VAL A 169 1.74 23.51 24.84
N ARG A 170 1.85 22.17 24.91
CA ARG A 170 1.68 21.44 26.18
C ARG A 170 2.79 21.75 27.17
N LYS A 171 4.05 21.80 26.72
CA LYS A 171 5.20 22.16 27.56
C LYS A 171 5.06 23.59 28.10
N ALA A 172 4.73 24.56 27.25
CA ALA A 172 4.48 25.94 27.65
C ALA A 172 3.31 26.06 28.63
N SER A 173 2.19 25.35 28.40
CA SER A 173 1.04 25.38 29.31
C SER A 173 1.36 24.82 30.71
N ARG A 174 2.24 23.82 30.79
CA ARG A 174 2.69 23.27 32.09
C ARG A 174 3.57 24.26 32.83
N ALA A 175 4.50 24.91 32.13
CA ALA A 175 5.35 25.95 32.71
C ALA A 175 4.52 27.14 33.22
N CYS A 176 3.59 27.64 32.42
CA CYS A 176 2.69 28.73 32.80
C CYS A 176 1.83 28.37 34.03
N LEU A 177 1.33 27.12 34.11
CA LEU A 177 0.56 26.67 35.27
C LEU A 177 1.40 26.67 36.54
N VAL A 178 2.65 26.18 36.48
CA VAL A 178 3.56 26.15 37.64
C VAL A 178 3.87 27.57 38.11
N VAL A 179 4.15 28.50 37.18
CA VAL A 179 4.41 29.91 37.52
C VAL A 179 3.18 30.56 38.16
N ALA A 180 1.98 30.36 37.62
CA ALA A 180 0.75 30.90 38.18
C ALA A 180 0.45 30.36 39.59
N CYS A 181 0.64 29.05 39.81
CA CYS A 181 0.48 28.44 41.13
C CYS A 181 1.52 28.97 42.14
N GLY A 182 2.78 29.14 41.72
CA GLY A 182 3.83 29.71 42.55
C GLY A 182 3.54 31.15 42.97
N ALA A 183 3.08 32.00 42.04
CA ALA A 183 2.69 33.38 42.32
C ALA A 183 1.51 33.47 43.29
N ALA A 184 0.49 32.62 43.12
CA ALA A 184 -0.66 32.57 44.03
C ALA A 184 -0.27 32.14 45.45
N ALA A 185 0.62 31.15 45.58
CA ALA A 185 1.15 30.74 46.88
C ALA A 185 1.92 31.88 47.57
N ALA A 186 2.81 32.58 46.84
CA ALA A 186 3.55 33.71 47.39
C ALA A 186 2.64 34.85 47.86
N ALA A 187 1.62 35.21 47.08
CA ALA A 187 0.63 36.22 47.45
C ALA A 187 -0.15 35.82 48.73
N SER A 188 -0.52 34.54 48.86
CA SER A 188 -1.23 34.05 50.05
C SER A 188 -0.38 34.15 51.33
N VAL A 189 0.92 33.86 51.24
CA VAL A 189 1.86 33.99 52.37
C VAL A 189 2.04 35.45 52.75
N ALA A 190 2.17 36.36 51.78
CA ALA A 190 2.30 37.79 52.03
C ALA A 190 1.07 38.38 52.75
N VAL A 191 -0.15 37.98 52.34
CA VAL A 191 -1.39 38.40 53.00
C VAL A 191 -1.46 37.86 54.44
N ALA A 192 -1.11 36.59 54.67
CA ALA A 192 -1.08 36.03 56.01
C ALA A 192 -0.07 36.76 56.92
N ALA A 193 1.13 37.06 56.41
CA ALA A 193 2.14 37.81 57.13
C ALA A 193 1.67 39.24 57.48
N HIS A 194 1.01 39.94 56.55
CA HIS A 194 0.42 41.25 56.81
C HIS A 194 -0.66 41.20 57.89
N LEU A 195 -1.58 40.22 57.84
CA LEU A 195 -2.63 40.06 58.84
C LEU A 195 -2.04 39.77 60.24
N LEU A 196 -0.96 38.99 60.34
CA LEU A 196 -0.27 38.72 61.61
C LEU A 196 0.44 39.98 62.15
N LEU A 197 1.10 40.75 61.30
CA LEU A 197 1.75 42.02 61.68
C LEU A 197 0.74 43.07 62.17
N PHE A 198 -0.36 43.26 61.44
CA PHE A 198 -1.42 44.18 61.84
C PHE A 198 -2.20 43.68 63.08
N GLY A 199 -2.38 42.35 63.21
CA GLY A 199 -2.99 41.75 64.40
C GLY A 199 -2.13 41.83 65.65
N LEU A 200 -0.81 42.05 65.52
CA LEU A 200 0.11 42.23 66.65
C LEU A 200 0.28 43.72 67.03
N LEU A 201 0.10 44.64 66.08
CA LEU A 201 0.23 46.09 66.30
C LEU A 201 -1.04 46.72 66.92
N VAL A 202 -2.22 46.12 66.68
CA VAL A 202 -3.45 46.43 67.42
C VAL A 202 -3.44 45.57 68.69
N GLY A 203 -2.92 46.12 69.79
CA GLY A 203 -2.83 45.42 71.07
C GLY A 203 -4.17 44.93 71.63
N PRO A 204 -4.20 44.12 72.71
CA PRO A 204 -5.39 43.45 73.25
C PRO A 204 -6.51 44.35 73.79
N ALA A 205 -6.53 45.65 73.52
CA ALA A 205 -7.44 46.63 74.13
C ALA A 205 -8.83 46.74 73.46
N ALA A 206 -9.26 45.75 72.68
CA ALA A 206 -10.62 45.70 72.13
C ALA A 206 -11.26 44.30 72.27
N MET A 207 -11.13 43.69 73.45
CA MET A 207 -11.97 42.55 73.87
C MET A 207 -13.12 43.04 74.74
N ALA A 208 -14.02 43.85 74.18
CA ALA A 208 -15.32 44.14 74.79
C ALA A 208 -16.29 44.69 73.73
N LEU A 209 -16.87 43.79 72.92
CA LEU A 209 -18.24 43.85 72.36
C LEU A 209 -18.34 42.86 71.19
N CYS A 210 -18.63 41.61 71.53
CA CYS A 210 -19.45 40.72 70.71
C CYS A 210 -20.79 40.61 71.49
N PRO A 211 -21.97 40.49 70.82
CA PRO A 211 -22.21 39.26 70.07
C PRO A 211 -23.11 39.37 68.82
N MET A 212 -22.90 38.39 67.93
CA MET A 212 -23.88 37.63 67.15
C MET A 212 -25.12 38.36 66.59
N ALA A 213 -25.14 38.57 65.27
CA ALA A 213 -26.20 38.07 64.36
C ALA A 213 -26.16 38.80 63.01
N LEU A 214 -25.24 38.42 62.12
CA LEU A 214 -25.51 38.49 60.69
C LEU A 214 -25.62 37.05 60.21
N LYS A 215 -26.87 36.64 60.00
CA LYS A 215 -27.21 35.33 59.44
C LYS A 215 -26.38 35.13 58.18
N ARG A 216 -25.59 34.06 58.20
CA ARG A 216 -25.00 33.42 57.03
C ARG A 216 -26.03 33.39 55.91
N LYS A 217 -25.88 34.27 54.91
CA LYS A 217 -25.96 33.82 53.54
C LYS A 217 -24.56 33.90 52.98
N VAL A 218 -23.77 32.89 53.36
CA VAL A 218 -22.64 32.42 52.56
C VAL A 218 -23.26 31.99 51.23
N THR A 219 -23.58 32.96 50.37
CA THR A 219 -23.50 32.66 48.94
C THR A 219 -22.03 32.37 48.73
N ASN A 220 -21.83 31.17 48.23
CA ASN A 220 -20.59 30.45 48.17
C ASN A 220 -19.68 31.14 47.11
N THR A 221 -19.19 32.35 47.37
CA THR A 221 -18.35 33.10 46.42
C THR A 221 -16.91 32.59 46.40
N ASN A 222 -16.49 31.85 47.42
CA ASN A 222 -15.28 31.02 47.39
C ASN A 222 -15.50 29.69 46.63
N ALA A 223 -16.74 29.26 46.42
CA ALA A 223 -17.03 28.15 45.51
C ALA A 223 -17.14 28.60 44.05
N ALA A 224 -17.46 29.86 43.73
CA ALA A 224 -17.48 30.33 42.34
C ALA A 224 -16.06 30.50 41.75
N ALA A 225 -15.08 30.95 42.56
CA ALA A 225 -13.68 31.04 42.12
C ALA A 225 -12.94 29.70 42.17
N ALA A 226 -13.22 28.83 43.16
CA ALA A 226 -12.66 27.48 43.22
C ALA A 226 -13.32 26.49 42.23
N ALA A 227 -14.64 26.55 42.02
CA ALA A 227 -15.33 25.67 41.06
C ALA A 227 -15.15 26.09 39.59
N ALA A 228 -14.79 27.34 39.31
CA ALA A 228 -14.42 27.76 37.95
C ALA A 228 -13.05 27.20 37.51
N VAL A 229 -12.19 26.84 38.46
CA VAL A 229 -10.84 26.29 38.21
C VAL A 229 -10.86 24.77 38.06
N ASP A 230 -11.77 24.04 38.72
CA ASP A 230 -11.77 22.56 38.70
C ASP A 230 -12.67 21.91 37.62
N ALA A 231 -13.73 22.56 37.15
CA ALA A 231 -14.64 21.96 36.14
C ALA A 231 -14.20 22.20 34.68
N ARG A 232 -13.49 23.29 34.39
CA ARG A 232 -12.99 23.64 33.03
C ARG A 232 -11.72 22.91 32.52
N PRO A 233 -10.77 22.42 33.35
CA PRO A 233 -9.53 21.82 32.86
C PRO A 233 -9.71 20.37 32.40
N ALA A 234 -10.67 19.61 32.95
CA ALA A 234 -10.88 18.20 32.60
C ALA A 234 -11.37 18.04 31.14
N ALA A 235 -12.35 18.85 30.73
CA ALA A 235 -12.88 18.85 29.35
C ALA A 235 -11.83 19.33 28.32
N ARG A 236 -11.08 20.40 28.63
CA ARG A 236 -9.96 20.88 27.76
C ARG A 236 -8.80 19.89 27.69
N ARG A 237 -8.46 19.19 28.80
CA ARG A 237 -7.44 18.14 28.82
C ARG A 237 -7.86 16.89 28.04
N ARG A 238 -9.12 16.44 28.16
CA ARG A 238 -9.67 15.32 27.35
C ARG A 238 -9.66 15.65 25.86
N ARG A 239 -10.11 16.84 25.47
CA ARG A 239 -10.14 17.27 24.05
C ARG A 239 -8.74 17.37 23.43
N ARG A 240 -7.74 17.92 24.16
CA ARG A 240 -6.35 18.03 23.66
C ARG A 240 -5.58 16.71 23.64
N ARG A 241 -5.84 15.79 24.59
CA ARG A 241 -5.30 14.41 24.53
C ARG A 241 -5.85 13.68 23.30
N SER A 242 -7.14 13.84 23.01
CA SER A 242 -7.78 13.31 21.82
C SER A 242 -7.15 13.81 20.52
N THR A 243 -6.86 15.11 20.38
CA THR A 243 -6.23 15.67 19.16
C THR A 243 -4.80 15.17 18.92
N THR A 244 -4.03 14.92 19.99
CA THR A 244 -2.68 14.37 19.84
C THR A 244 -2.72 12.91 19.47
N GLY A 245 -3.59 12.13 20.14
CA GLY A 245 -3.81 10.73 19.82
C GLY A 245 -4.27 10.54 18.37
N SER A 246 -5.18 11.39 17.88
CA SER A 246 -5.61 11.33 16.48
C SER A 246 -4.50 11.67 15.49
N LEU A 247 -3.58 12.58 15.82
CA LEU A 247 -2.43 12.87 14.96
C LEU A 247 -1.41 11.73 14.93
N LEU A 248 -1.17 11.07 16.07
CA LEU A 248 -0.30 9.89 16.13
C LEU A 248 -0.87 8.73 15.30
N ARG A 249 -2.18 8.48 15.43
CA ARG A 249 -2.88 7.47 14.63
C ARG A 249 -2.80 7.77 13.13
N LEU A 250 -3.01 9.02 12.74
CA LEU A 250 -2.89 9.45 11.34
C LEU A 250 -1.46 9.30 10.81
N GLN A 251 -0.48 9.46 11.70
CA GLN A 251 0.92 9.22 11.37
C GLN A 251 1.17 7.73 11.08
N GLU A 252 0.63 6.83 11.89
CA GLU A 252 0.71 5.37 11.70
C GLU A 252 0.02 4.93 10.40
N GLN A 253 -1.18 5.47 10.09
CA GLN A 253 -1.88 5.21 8.82
C GLN A 253 -1.04 5.62 7.60
N LEU A 254 -0.47 6.82 7.64
CA LEU A 254 0.38 7.35 6.56
C LEU A 254 1.68 6.57 6.43
N ASP A 255 2.27 6.10 7.53
CA ASP A 255 3.48 5.27 7.52
C ASP A 255 3.20 3.90 6.88
N THR A 256 2.11 3.25 7.28
CA THR A 256 1.64 1.99 6.70
C THR A 256 1.35 2.14 5.20
N ALA A 257 0.63 3.19 4.79
CA ALA A 257 0.36 3.47 3.39
C ALA A 257 1.64 3.80 2.61
N ALA A 258 2.60 4.54 3.18
CA ALA A 258 3.87 4.85 2.55
C ALA A 258 4.69 3.57 2.26
N LYS A 259 4.78 2.69 3.26
CA LYS A 259 5.46 1.39 3.13
C LYS A 259 4.81 0.53 2.06
N GLY A 260 3.48 0.41 2.09
CA GLY A 260 2.73 -0.29 1.04
C GLY A 260 2.96 0.31 -0.34
N THR A 261 2.92 1.64 -0.48
CA THR A 261 3.16 2.32 -1.76
C THR A 261 4.57 2.05 -2.29
N TYR A 262 5.58 2.04 -1.42
CA TYR A 262 6.96 1.77 -1.81
C TYR A 262 7.17 0.31 -2.27
N VAL A 263 6.69 -0.65 -1.49
CA VAL A 263 6.81 -2.08 -1.81
C VAL A 263 6.11 -2.38 -3.13
N LEU A 264 4.88 -1.89 -3.31
CA LEU A 264 4.11 -2.12 -4.54
C LEU A 264 4.76 -1.49 -5.78
N GLY A 265 5.36 -0.30 -5.65
CA GLY A 265 6.15 0.28 -6.73
C GLY A 265 7.32 -0.62 -7.16
N ARG A 266 8.06 -1.16 -6.19
CA ARG A 266 9.21 -2.05 -6.45
C ARG A 266 8.81 -3.39 -7.06
N ASP A 267 7.71 -3.97 -6.61
CA ASP A 267 7.18 -5.21 -7.17
C ASP A 267 6.76 -4.98 -8.64
N LEU A 268 6.09 -3.86 -8.93
CA LEU A 268 5.69 -3.49 -10.30
C LEU A 268 6.89 -3.21 -11.21
N ASP A 269 7.98 -2.64 -10.71
CA ASP A 269 9.22 -2.45 -11.49
C ASP A 269 9.82 -3.81 -11.90
N THR A 270 9.82 -4.77 -10.98
CA THR A 270 10.30 -6.15 -11.24
C THR A 270 9.44 -6.82 -12.31
N VAL A 271 8.11 -6.75 -12.16
CA VAL A 271 7.15 -7.28 -13.13
C VAL A 271 7.34 -6.60 -14.50
N SER A 272 7.48 -5.27 -14.54
CA SER A 272 7.67 -4.51 -15.77
C SER A 272 8.94 -4.94 -16.52
N HIS A 273 10.04 -5.16 -15.80
CA HIS A 273 11.29 -5.62 -16.39
C HIS A 273 11.18 -7.04 -16.97
N LEU A 274 10.51 -7.96 -16.26
CA LEU A 274 10.26 -9.32 -16.75
C LEU A 274 9.35 -9.32 -17.98
N VAL A 275 8.30 -8.49 -17.99
CA VAL A 275 7.42 -8.31 -19.16
C VAL A 275 8.21 -7.83 -20.36
N ALA A 276 9.09 -6.82 -20.21
CA ALA A 276 9.92 -6.32 -21.30
C ALA A 276 10.84 -7.42 -21.85
N ARG A 277 11.53 -8.14 -20.97
CA ARG A 277 12.42 -9.25 -21.37
C ARG A 277 11.68 -10.36 -22.11
N LEU A 278 10.49 -10.74 -21.64
CA LEU A 278 9.67 -11.78 -22.26
C LEU A 278 9.11 -11.29 -23.61
N SER A 279 8.63 -10.05 -23.67
CA SER A 279 8.15 -9.40 -24.90
C SER A 279 9.22 -9.41 -25.98
N ASP A 280 10.43 -8.94 -25.67
CA ASP A 280 11.55 -8.94 -26.61
C ASP A 280 11.94 -10.37 -27.03
N GLY A 281 11.84 -11.34 -26.11
CA GLY A 281 12.04 -12.77 -26.40
C GLY A 281 11.06 -13.30 -27.44
N ILE A 282 9.77 -13.07 -27.22
CA ILE A 282 8.70 -13.49 -28.14
C ILE A 282 8.89 -12.84 -29.51
N GLU A 283 9.24 -11.56 -29.59
CA GLU A 283 9.47 -10.88 -30.86
C GLU A 283 10.67 -11.45 -31.62
N ARG A 284 11.77 -11.75 -30.93
CA ARG A 284 12.94 -12.42 -31.52
C ARG A 284 12.58 -13.81 -32.04
N GLU A 285 11.85 -14.60 -31.25
CA GLU A 285 11.45 -15.96 -31.60
C GLU A 285 10.49 -15.98 -32.79
N ASN A 286 9.51 -15.08 -32.82
CA ASN A 286 8.64 -14.88 -33.97
C ASN A 286 9.43 -14.49 -35.24
N ALA A 287 10.47 -13.67 -35.10
CA ALA A 287 11.35 -13.33 -36.23
C ALA A 287 12.18 -14.54 -36.70
N MET A 288 12.69 -15.37 -35.78
CA MET A 288 13.37 -16.62 -36.12
C MET A 288 12.42 -17.61 -36.81
N ALA A 289 11.21 -17.77 -36.30
CA ALA A 289 10.19 -18.66 -36.86
C ALA A 289 9.81 -18.25 -38.29
N ARG A 290 9.64 -16.94 -38.56
CA ARG A 290 9.44 -16.42 -39.93
C ARG A 290 10.57 -16.84 -40.87
N ARG A 291 11.82 -16.61 -40.46
CA ARG A 291 12.99 -16.96 -41.27
C ARG A 291 13.09 -18.47 -41.52
N CYS A 292 12.77 -19.30 -40.52
CA CYS A 292 12.70 -20.76 -40.70
C CYS A 292 11.65 -21.10 -41.77
N ALA A 293 10.45 -20.54 -41.67
CA ALA A 293 9.36 -20.81 -42.61
C ALA A 293 9.68 -20.34 -44.05
N GLU A 294 10.29 -19.16 -44.21
CA GLU A 294 10.73 -18.63 -45.51
C GLU A 294 11.77 -19.54 -46.18
N ARG A 295 12.69 -20.13 -45.40
CA ARG A 295 13.72 -21.03 -45.94
C ARG A 295 13.14 -22.38 -46.34
N VAL A 296 12.25 -22.95 -45.52
CA VAL A 296 11.53 -24.19 -45.84
C VAL A 296 10.72 -24.04 -47.14
N ALA A 297 10.02 -22.92 -47.32
CA ALA A 297 9.25 -22.66 -48.54
C ALA A 297 10.12 -22.43 -49.78
N ALA A 298 11.34 -21.91 -49.62
CA ALA A 298 12.27 -21.71 -50.72
C ALA A 298 12.95 -23.01 -51.19
N ASP A 299 13.21 -23.95 -50.26
CA ASP A 299 13.84 -25.24 -50.57
C ASP A 299 12.89 -26.19 -51.34
N ASP A 300 11.56 -26.03 -51.20
CA ASP A 300 10.55 -26.74 -52.02
C ASP A 300 10.61 -26.37 -53.51
N ALA A 301 11.17 -25.22 -53.87
CA ALA A 301 11.26 -24.74 -55.26
C ALA A 301 12.56 -25.14 -55.97
N ASP A 302 13.62 -25.53 -55.24
CA ASP A 302 15.00 -25.64 -55.75
C ASP A 302 15.72 -26.92 -55.25
N ALA A 303 14.96 -28.02 -55.12
CA ALA A 303 15.30 -29.28 -54.45
C ALA A 303 16.40 -30.16 -55.12
N VAL A 304 17.48 -29.58 -55.65
CA VAL A 304 18.54 -30.35 -56.35
C VAL A 304 19.91 -30.32 -55.65
N VAL A 305 20.15 -29.52 -54.60
CA VAL A 305 21.49 -29.50 -53.96
C VAL A 305 21.44 -29.93 -52.50
N ALA A 306 21.82 -31.20 -52.28
CA ALA A 306 22.05 -31.81 -50.97
C ALA A 306 23.05 -30.98 -50.15
N GLY A 307 22.54 -30.21 -49.18
CA GLY A 307 23.35 -29.37 -48.29
C GLY A 307 22.62 -28.21 -47.59
N ARG A 308 21.43 -27.80 -48.06
CA ARG A 308 20.67 -26.65 -47.49
C ARG A 308 19.74 -26.96 -46.31
N PHE A 309 19.45 -28.23 -46.03
CA PHE A 309 18.59 -28.64 -44.90
C PHE A 309 19.27 -28.52 -43.52
N PHE A 310 20.61 -28.64 -43.48
CA PHE A 310 21.38 -28.54 -42.22
C PHE A 310 21.25 -27.16 -41.54
N PRO A 311 21.30 -26.02 -42.28
CA PRO A 311 21.02 -24.69 -41.74
C PRO A 311 19.63 -24.51 -41.09
N VAL A 312 18.56 -25.03 -41.70
CA VAL A 312 17.18 -24.88 -41.18
C VAL A 312 16.99 -25.65 -39.89
N GLN A 313 17.55 -26.86 -39.82
CA GLN A 313 17.51 -27.69 -38.62
C GLN A 313 18.27 -27.05 -37.45
N GLU A 314 19.42 -26.43 -37.71
CA GLU A 314 20.17 -25.70 -36.68
C GLU A 314 19.41 -24.46 -36.20
N MET A 315 18.79 -23.70 -37.10
CA MET A 315 17.92 -22.57 -36.75
C MET A 315 16.70 -23.01 -35.91
N ALA A 316 16.08 -24.15 -36.26
CA ALA A 316 14.98 -24.71 -35.50
C ALA A 316 15.41 -25.14 -34.09
N ASN A 317 16.61 -25.72 -33.95
CA ASN A 317 17.18 -26.07 -32.65
C ASN A 317 17.47 -24.83 -31.78
N GLU A 318 17.96 -23.74 -32.37
CA GLU A 318 18.18 -22.49 -31.65
C GLU A 318 16.87 -21.83 -31.23
N LEU A 319 15.88 -21.79 -32.13
CA LEU A 319 14.52 -21.34 -31.81
C LEU A 319 13.93 -22.15 -30.64
N ARG A 320 14.10 -23.47 -30.66
CA ARG A 320 13.65 -24.36 -29.57
C ARG A 320 14.30 -24.01 -28.24
N ARG A 321 15.61 -23.75 -28.23
CA ARG A 321 16.35 -23.33 -27.03
C ARG A 321 15.83 -21.99 -26.51
N SER A 322 15.65 -21.01 -27.40
CA SER A 322 15.08 -19.71 -27.04
C SER A 322 13.69 -19.86 -26.43
N CYS A 323 12.75 -20.54 -27.10
CA CYS A 323 11.39 -20.73 -26.60
C CYS A 323 11.35 -21.51 -25.27
N SER A 324 12.31 -22.40 -25.02
CA SER A 324 12.44 -23.07 -23.73
C SER A 324 12.86 -22.10 -22.62
N SER A 325 13.77 -21.16 -22.91
CA SER A 325 14.19 -20.13 -21.97
C SER A 325 13.07 -19.13 -21.70
N SER A 326 12.36 -18.71 -22.74
CA SER A 326 11.27 -17.74 -22.59
C SER A 326 10.05 -18.34 -21.90
N ARG A 327 9.80 -19.65 -22.01
CA ARG A 327 8.81 -20.37 -21.18
C ARG A 327 9.14 -20.31 -19.69
N LYS A 328 10.39 -20.59 -19.32
CA LYS A 328 10.83 -20.45 -17.92
C LYS A 328 10.69 -19.02 -17.42
N LEU A 329 11.00 -18.04 -18.28
CA LEU A 329 10.79 -16.62 -17.96
C LEU A 329 9.30 -16.27 -17.80
N ALA A 330 8.41 -16.91 -18.57
CA ALA A 330 6.97 -16.73 -18.43
C ALA A 330 6.44 -17.32 -17.11
N GLU A 331 6.98 -18.47 -16.67
CA GLU A 331 6.72 -19.04 -15.35
C GLU A 331 7.21 -18.10 -14.24
N GLU A 332 8.45 -17.62 -14.31
CA GLU A 332 9.00 -16.64 -13.37
C GLU A 332 8.15 -15.36 -13.30
N LEU A 333 7.72 -14.84 -14.46
CA LEU A 333 6.82 -13.69 -14.52
C LEU A 333 5.47 -13.99 -13.87
N GLU A 334 4.88 -15.16 -14.09
CA GLU A 334 3.63 -15.59 -13.46
C GLU A 334 3.74 -15.60 -11.94
N GLU A 335 4.85 -16.14 -11.42
CA GLU A 335 5.15 -16.15 -9.99
C GLU A 335 5.21 -14.73 -9.43
N HIS A 336 5.97 -13.83 -10.07
CA HIS A 336 6.09 -12.44 -9.63
C HIS A 336 4.77 -11.66 -9.72
N VAL A 337 3.94 -11.90 -10.72
CA VAL A 337 2.60 -11.28 -10.82
C VAL A 337 1.69 -11.78 -9.71
N CYS A 338 1.70 -13.07 -9.40
CA CYS A 338 0.93 -13.64 -8.29
C CYS A 338 1.38 -13.07 -6.94
N LEU A 339 2.69 -12.95 -6.72
CA LEU A 339 3.27 -12.32 -5.54
C LEU A 339 2.83 -10.86 -5.42
N CYS A 340 2.89 -10.10 -6.51
CA CYS A 340 2.45 -8.71 -6.55
C CYS A 340 0.98 -8.57 -6.13
N LEU A 341 0.08 -9.40 -6.66
CA LEU A 341 -1.33 -9.43 -6.25
C LEU A 341 -1.51 -9.71 -4.75
N ALA A 342 -0.79 -10.68 -4.21
CA ALA A 342 -0.83 -11.01 -2.78
C ALA A 342 -0.33 -9.83 -1.94
N THR A 343 0.77 -9.19 -2.35
CA THR A 343 1.31 -7.98 -1.70
C THR A 343 0.30 -6.83 -1.73
N ILE A 344 -0.36 -6.59 -2.87
CA ILE A 344 -1.40 -5.55 -3.01
C ILE A 344 -2.53 -5.79 -2.02
N HIS A 345 -3.08 -7.00 -2.01
CA HIS A 345 -4.18 -7.36 -1.13
C HIS A 345 -3.79 -7.17 0.35
N ARG A 346 -2.61 -7.66 0.74
CA ARG A 346 -2.10 -7.56 2.10
C ARG A 346 -1.84 -6.13 2.54
N ALA A 347 -1.24 -5.31 1.67
CA ALA A 347 -0.99 -3.91 1.93
C ALA A 347 -2.30 -3.13 2.13
N ARG A 348 -3.34 -3.41 1.31
CA ARG A 348 -4.69 -2.86 1.49
C ARG A 348 -5.26 -3.25 2.86
N LEU A 349 -5.18 -4.53 3.24
CA LEU A 349 -5.68 -5.00 4.53
C LEU A 349 -4.97 -4.35 5.72
N LEU A 350 -3.65 -4.17 5.66
CA LEU A 350 -2.89 -3.51 6.74
C LEU A 350 -3.28 -2.04 6.88
N VAL A 351 -3.46 -1.34 5.76
CA VAL A 351 -3.94 0.04 5.78
C VAL A 351 -5.36 0.11 6.34
N ILE A 352 -6.26 -0.78 5.90
CA ILE A 352 -7.64 -0.88 6.42
C ILE A 352 -7.61 -1.19 7.92
N LYS A 353 -6.76 -2.10 8.39
CA LYS A 353 -6.59 -2.42 9.81
C LYS A 353 -6.14 -1.21 10.62
N GLU A 354 -5.23 -0.41 10.08
CA GLU A 354 -4.79 0.82 10.74
C GLU A 354 -5.88 1.92 10.76
N ILE A 355 -6.78 1.89 9.77
CA ILE A 355 -8.00 2.69 9.75
C ILE A 355 -9.06 2.13 10.72
N SER A 356 -9.19 0.81 10.85
CA SER A 356 -10.25 0.12 11.59
C SER A 356 -9.93 -0.20 13.05
N LYS A 357 -8.67 -0.11 13.48
CA LYS A 357 -8.25 0.07 14.90
C LYS A 357 -8.97 1.26 15.60
N GLN A 358 -9.84 1.95 14.86
CA GLN A 358 -10.51 3.19 15.19
C GLN A 358 -12.04 3.11 15.10
N ALA A 359 -12.65 1.92 14.92
CA ALA A 359 -14.09 1.74 15.19
C ALA A 359 -14.34 1.59 16.69
#